data_AF-A0A510K0Q4-F1
#
_entry.id   AF-A0A510K0Q4-F1
#
_cell.length_a   1.000
_cell.length_b   1.000
_cell.length_c   1.000
_cell.angle_alpha   90.00
_cell.angle_beta   90.00
_cell.angle_gamma   90.00
#
_symmetry.space_group_name_H-M   'P 1'
#
loop_
_entity.id
_entity.type
_entity.pdbx_description
1 polymer ?
#
loop_
_entity_poly.entity_id
_entity_poly.type
_entity_poly.pdbx_seq_one_letter_code
_entity_poly.pdbx_strand_id
1 'polypeptide(L)'
;MLERNKDNEYLREYLMLKDKKEIKSITNEKLEKYIEESKMNELRNKADKMEKWYEASIYAGKNTFKYYSSEKIRNDEKYVMKKVKENGKNLQYASEKLKNNRDLVMEAVKQDGRALQFASEELKNDKEIVMESVKNYPNSYQYASSEMQKDEDVVTEVLKRSEDALSYGDENIKQEIEEIKGTYRDSDFDGLSDGEEKFIYGTNPYSKDTDLDGKTDYEEIKINYTNPQIKNKDIEVER
;
A
#
# COMPACT_ATOMS: atom_id res chain seq x y z
N MET A 1 -7.59 -36.70 -32.44
CA MET A 1 -6.54 -36.52 -33.48
C MET A 1 -6.10 -35.07 -33.66
N LEU A 2 -7.01 -34.08 -33.57
CA LEU A 2 -6.64 -32.66 -33.65
C LEU A 2 -5.72 -32.16 -32.51
N GLU A 3 -5.84 -32.68 -31.30
CA GLU A 3 -4.99 -32.29 -30.15
C GLU A 3 -3.51 -32.65 -30.35
N ARG A 4 -3.23 -33.83 -30.93
CA ARG A 4 -1.85 -34.29 -31.22
C ARG A 4 -1.12 -33.46 -32.27
N ASN A 5 -1.85 -32.79 -33.17
CA ASN A 5 -1.24 -31.92 -34.19
C ASN A 5 -0.89 -30.54 -33.62
N LYS A 6 -1.66 -30.05 -32.64
CA LYS A 6 -1.37 -28.76 -31.98
C LYS A 6 -0.16 -28.84 -31.05
N ASP A 7 -0.01 -29.93 -30.30
CA ASP A 7 1.16 -30.15 -29.44
C ASP A 7 2.49 -30.17 -30.24
N ASN A 8 2.45 -30.63 -31.50
CA ASN A 8 3.59 -30.63 -32.42
C ASN A 8 3.94 -29.25 -32.98
N GLU A 9 2.99 -28.32 -33.04
CA GLU A 9 3.19 -26.96 -33.54
C GLU A 9 3.91 -26.09 -32.49
N TYR A 10 3.48 -26.17 -31.23
CA TYR A 10 4.10 -25.47 -30.09
C TYR A 10 5.55 -25.89 -29.84
N LEU A 11 5.85 -27.19 -30.04
CA LEU A 11 7.20 -27.72 -29.87
C LEU A 11 8.18 -27.18 -30.92
N ARG A 12 7.69 -26.94 -32.16
CA ARG A 12 8.47 -26.39 -33.28
C ARG A 12 8.80 -24.91 -33.06
N GLU A 13 7.87 -24.15 -32.48
CA GLU A 13 8.03 -22.71 -32.21
C GLU A 13 9.05 -22.45 -31.07
N TYR A 14 9.03 -23.26 -30.00
CA TYR A 14 10.01 -23.21 -28.91
C TYR A 14 11.45 -23.51 -29.38
N LEU A 15 11.61 -24.42 -30.35
CA LEU A 15 12.92 -24.77 -30.92
C LEU A 15 13.45 -23.68 -31.88
N MET A 16 12.58 -23.00 -32.65
CA MET A 16 12.98 -21.85 -33.50
C MET A 16 13.51 -20.65 -32.71
N LEU A 17 13.10 -20.49 -31.45
CA LEU A 17 13.59 -19.42 -30.57
C LEU A 17 15.00 -19.68 -29.99
N LYS A 18 15.44 -20.96 -29.95
CA LYS A 18 16.68 -21.36 -29.26
C LYS A 18 17.91 -21.37 -30.18
N ASP A 19 17.73 -21.56 -31.48
CA ASP A 19 18.81 -21.52 -32.46
C ASP A 19 18.34 -20.83 -33.74
N LYS A 20 18.99 -19.72 -34.09
CA LYS A 20 18.69 -18.85 -35.24
C LYS A 20 18.91 -19.51 -36.62
N LYS A 21 18.65 -20.81 -36.83
CA LYS A 21 18.72 -21.47 -38.14
C LYS A 21 17.62 -22.54 -38.35
N GLU A 22 16.71 -22.19 -39.26
CA GLU A 22 15.85 -23.02 -40.12
C GLU A 22 15.47 -24.45 -39.66
N ILE A 23 14.66 -24.55 -38.60
CA ILE A 23 13.91 -25.78 -38.25
C ILE A 23 12.56 -25.80 -39.00
N LYS A 24 12.58 -25.60 -40.31
CA LYS A 24 11.39 -25.76 -41.16
C LYS A 24 11.44 -27.00 -42.06
N SER A 25 12.58 -27.68 -42.13
CA SER A 25 12.78 -28.84 -43.02
C SER A 25 13.12 -30.16 -42.31
N ILE A 26 13.16 -30.22 -40.97
CA ILE A 26 13.53 -31.43 -40.24
C ILE A 26 12.36 -32.40 -40.19
N THR A 27 12.58 -33.60 -40.74
CA THR A 27 11.66 -34.73 -40.68
C THR A 27 11.60 -35.34 -39.27
N ASN A 28 10.44 -35.90 -38.90
CA ASN A 28 10.13 -36.33 -37.54
C ASN A 28 11.16 -37.32 -36.94
N GLU A 29 11.76 -38.21 -37.74
CA GLU A 29 12.81 -39.14 -37.27
C GLU A 29 14.09 -38.45 -36.77
N LYS A 30 14.50 -37.31 -37.37
CA LYS A 30 15.68 -36.55 -36.91
C LYS A 30 15.38 -35.72 -35.66
N LEU A 31 14.11 -35.33 -35.47
CA LEU A 31 13.64 -34.62 -34.29
C LEU A 31 13.64 -35.53 -33.05
N GLU A 32 13.25 -36.78 -33.21
CA GLU A 32 13.24 -37.79 -32.14
C GLU A 32 14.65 -38.15 -31.66
N LYS A 33 15.63 -38.25 -32.57
CA LYS A 33 17.04 -38.51 -32.23
C LYS A 33 17.73 -37.36 -31.47
N TYR A 34 17.31 -36.12 -31.70
CA TYR A 34 17.81 -34.91 -30.99
C TYR A 34 17.20 -34.76 -29.59
N ILE A 35 16.02 -35.34 -29.38
CA ILE A 35 15.30 -35.41 -28.10
C ILE A 35 15.94 -36.48 -27.19
N GLU A 36 16.58 -37.50 -27.74
CA GLU A 36 17.25 -38.57 -26.99
C GLU A 36 18.62 -38.16 -26.37
N GLU A 37 19.33 -37.16 -26.89
CA GLU A 37 20.78 -37.02 -26.60
C GLU A 37 21.23 -36.17 -25.38
N SER A 38 20.50 -35.22 -24.77
CA SER A 38 21.25 -34.31 -23.86
C SER A 38 20.54 -33.61 -22.67
N LYS A 39 20.00 -34.32 -21.67
CA LYS A 39 19.56 -33.72 -20.37
C LYS A 39 18.34 -32.77 -20.43
N MET A 40 17.93 -32.34 -21.62
CA MET A 40 16.81 -31.44 -21.82
C MET A 40 15.47 -32.10 -21.53
N ASN A 41 15.29 -33.40 -21.78
CA ASN A 41 14.05 -34.10 -21.45
C ASN A 41 13.78 -34.18 -19.94
N GLU A 42 14.82 -34.21 -19.10
CA GLU A 42 14.65 -34.27 -17.65
C GLU A 42 14.31 -32.88 -17.06
N LEU A 43 14.96 -31.84 -17.56
CA LEU A 43 14.66 -30.44 -17.22
C LEU A 43 13.32 -29.96 -17.79
N ARG A 44 12.98 -30.41 -19.00
CA ARG A 44 11.72 -30.09 -19.68
C ARG A 44 10.54 -30.85 -19.06
N ASN A 45 10.71 -32.11 -18.66
CA ASN A 45 9.70 -32.80 -17.85
C ASN A 45 9.51 -32.18 -16.46
N LYS A 46 10.56 -31.58 -15.86
CA LYS A 46 10.43 -30.80 -14.60
C LYS A 46 9.75 -29.44 -14.84
N ALA A 47 10.09 -28.72 -15.90
CA ALA A 47 9.54 -27.41 -16.24
C ALA A 47 8.09 -27.50 -16.76
N ASP A 48 7.77 -28.46 -17.63
CA ASP A 48 6.41 -28.70 -18.16
C ASP A 48 5.45 -29.19 -17.08
N LYS A 49 5.95 -29.95 -16.08
CA LYS A 49 5.18 -30.21 -14.86
C LYS A 49 4.94 -28.91 -14.11
N MET A 50 5.96 -28.07 -13.89
CA MET A 50 5.79 -26.79 -13.18
C MET A 50 4.83 -25.82 -13.88
N GLU A 51 4.85 -25.73 -15.21
CA GLU A 51 4.01 -24.82 -16.00
C GLU A 51 2.57 -25.33 -16.16
N LYS A 52 2.36 -26.64 -16.35
CA LYS A 52 1.01 -27.23 -16.34
C LYS A 52 0.40 -27.28 -14.94
N TRP A 53 1.22 -27.48 -13.90
CA TRP A 53 0.78 -27.28 -12.51
C TRP A 53 0.45 -25.81 -12.24
N TYR A 54 1.18 -24.87 -12.83
CA TYR A 54 0.92 -23.43 -12.71
C TYR A 54 -0.44 -23.05 -13.29
N GLU A 55 -0.77 -23.47 -14.51
CA GLU A 55 -2.09 -23.22 -15.10
C GLU A 55 -3.22 -23.94 -14.36
N ALA A 56 -3.00 -25.20 -13.95
CA ALA A 56 -3.97 -25.95 -13.15
C ALA A 56 -4.18 -25.33 -11.74
N SER A 57 -3.14 -24.76 -11.14
CA SER A 57 -3.21 -24.11 -9.82
C SER A 57 -3.96 -22.78 -9.84
N ILE A 58 -3.92 -22.06 -10.98
CA ILE A 58 -4.71 -20.85 -11.22
C ILE A 58 -6.20 -21.20 -11.32
N TYR A 59 -6.53 -22.33 -11.93
CA TYR A 59 -7.91 -22.78 -12.12
C TYR A 59 -8.52 -23.44 -10.87
N ALA A 60 -7.69 -23.99 -9.97
CA ALA A 60 -8.14 -24.76 -8.79
C ALA A 60 -8.55 -23.92 -7.56
N GLY A 61 -8.44 -22.58 -7.60
CA GLY A 61 -9.11 -21.70 -6.64
C GLY A 61 -8.71 -21.79 -5.16
N LYS A 62 -7.51 -22.30 -4.82
CA LYS A 62 -7.02 -22.34 -3.42
C LYS A 62 -5.56 -21.92 -3.31
N ASN A 63 -5.30 -20.77 -2.66
CA ASN A 63 -4.06 -20.38 -1.96
C ASN A 63 -2.74 -21.05 -2.40
N THR A 64 -2.39 -20.98 -3.68
CA THR A 64 -1.18 -21.59 -4.27
C THR A 64 0.00 -20.64 -4.37
N PHE A 65 -0.12 -19.42 -3.86
CA PHE A 65 0.92 -18.40 -3.97
C PHE A 65 2.23 -18.77 -3.26
N LYS A 66 2.15 -19.59 -2.19
CA LYS A 66 3.32 -20.05 -1.42
C LYS A 66 4.27 -20.98 -2.21
N TYR A 67 3.83 -21.59 -3.32
CA TYR A 67 4.55 -22.69 -3.98
C TYR A 67 4.99 -22.45 -5.44
N TYR A 68 4.55 -21.37 -6.12
CA TYR A 68 4.65 -21.30 -7.61
C TYR A 68 5.24 -20.01 -8.21
N SER A 69 5.88 -19.14 -7.45
CA SER A 69 6.37 -17.86 -7.97
C SER A 69 7.74 -17.98 -8.67
N SER A 70 7.75 -18.59 -9.86
CA SER A 70 8.93 -18.50 -10.75
C SER A 70 9.31 -17.02 -10.94
N GLU A 71 10.60 -16.74 -11.07
CA GLU A 71 11.10 -15.37 -11.25
C GLU A 71 10.39 -14.64 -12.39
N LYS A 72 10.00 -15.36 -13.45
CA LYS A 72 9.23 -14.82 -14.57
C LYS A 72 7.86 -14.28 -14.14
N ILE A 73 7.12 -15.01 -13.31
CA ILE A 73 5.77 -14.61 -12.85
C ILE A 73 5.86 -13.44 -11.88
N ARG A 74 6.87 -13.44 -11.00
CA ARG A 74 7.10 -12.34 -10.05
C ARG A 74 7.46 -11.03 -10.74
N ASN A 75 7.97 -11.11 -11.98
CA ASN A 75 8.30 -9.96 -12.81
C ASN A 75 7.20 -9.62 -13.84
N ASP A 76 6.14 -10.41 -13.96
CA ASP A 76 5.02 -10.12 -14.87
C ASP A 76 4.05 -9.15 -14.19
N GLU A 77 4.21 -7.87 -14.52
CA GLU A 77 3.41 -6.78 -13.98
C GLU A 77 1.90 -6.99 -14.17
N LYS A 78 1.46 -7.47 -15.35
CA LYS A 78 0.03 -7.66 -15.62
C LYS A 78 -0.56 -8.74 -14.74
N TYR A 79 0.17 -9.85 -14.58
CA TYR A 79 -0.28 -10.94 -13.72
C TYR A 79 -0.28 -10.52 -12.24
N VAL A 80 0.81 -9.90 -11.78
CA VAL A 80 0.92 -9.44 -10.38
C VAL A 80 -0.16 -8.40 -10.07
N MET A 81 -0.40 -7.44 -10.96
CA MET A 81 -1.47 -6.45 -10.82
C MET A 81 -2.84 -7.11 -10.70
N LYS A 82 -3.16 -8.09 -11.56
CA LYS A 82 -4.42 -8.84 -11.46
C LYS A 82 -4.58 -9.48 -10.08
N LYS A 83 -3.49 -10.03 -9.52
CA LYS A 83 -3.51 -10.67 -8.20
C LYS A 83 -3.54 -9.69 -7.03
N VAL A 84 -2.88 -8.55 -7.15
CA VAL A 84 -2.97 -7.46 -6.17
C VAL A 84 -4.41 -6.94 -6.06
N LYS A 85 -5.10 -6.80 -7.20
CA LYS A 85 -6.53 -6.43 -7.24
C LYS A 85 -7.45 -7.44 -6.56
N GLU A 86 -7.08 -8.72 -6.54
CA GLU A 86 -7.81 -9.76 -5.79
C GLU A 86 -7.50 -9.69 -4.27
N ASN A 87 -6.26 -9.37 -3.89
CA ASN A 87 -5.81 -9.20 -2.51
C ASN A 87 -4.48 -8.42 -2.47
N GLY A 88 -4.48 -7.23 -1.86
CA GLY A 88 -3.31 -6.34 -1.79
C GLY A 88 -2.05 -7.00 -1.22
N LYS A 89 -2.20 -7.96 -0.30
CA LYS A 89 -1.07 -8.71 0.28
C LYS A 89 -0.33 -9.60 -0.72
N ASN A 90 -0.87 -9.84 -1.92
CA ASN A 90 -0.16 -10.55 -2.98
C ASN A 90 1.07 -9.80 -3.48
N LEU A 91 1.21 -8.50 -3.17
CA LEU A 91 2.43 -7.72 -3.41
C LEU A 91 3.69 -8.37 -2.81
N GLN A 92 3.58 -9.10 -1.69
CA GLN A 92 4.70 -9.78 -1.03
C GLN A 92 5.49 -10.72 -1.95
N TYR A 93 4.84 -11.22 -2.99
CA TYR A 93 5.39 -12.19 -3.92
C TYR A 93 5.93 -11.55 -5.20
N ALA A 94 5.69 -10.25 -5.43
CA ALA A 94 6.23 -9.54 -6.57
C ALA A 94 7.76 -9.49 -6.50
N SER A 95 8.42 -9.26 -7.63
CA SER A 95 9.86 -9.01 -7.65
C SER A 95 10.18 -7.67 -6.98
N GLU A 96 11.42 -7.48 -6.54
CA GLU A 96 11.86 -6.20 -5.94
C GLU A 96 11.63 -5.02 -6.89
N LYS A 97 11.80 -5.23 -8.20
CA LYS A 97 11.47 -4.23 -9.23
C LYS A 97 10.00 -3.81 -9.16
N LEU A 98 9.08 -4.77 -9.04
CA LEU A 98 7.65 -4.50 -8.98
C LEU A 98 7.20 -4.01 -7.61
N LYS A 99 7.87 -4.39 -6.52
CA LYS A 99 7.66 -3.79 -5.19
C LYS A 99 8.09 -2.32 -5.13
N ASN A 100 8.92 -1.87 -6.08
CA ASN A 100 9.23 -0.46 -6.31
C ASN A 100 8.39 0.16 -7.46
N ASN A 101 7.35 -0.52 -7.96
CA ASN A 101 6.43 0.08 -8.92
C ASN A 101 5.33 0.83 -8.16
N ARG A 102 5.38 2.16 -8.24
CA ARG A 102 4.47 3.07 -7.53
C ARG A 102 2.99 2.75 -7.75
N ASP A 103 2.57 2.52 -9.00
CA ASP A 103 1.16 2.27 -9.34
C ASP A 103 0.68 0.93 -8.78
N LEU A 104 1.53 -0.10 -8.86
CA LEU A 104 1.22 -1.42 -8.29
C LEU A 104 1.12 -1.37 -6.77
N VAL A 105 2.03 -0.67 -6.10
CA VAL A 105 2.01 -0.50 -4.65
C VAL A 105 0.79 0.32 -4.23
N MET A 106 0.48 1.41 -4.94
CA MET A 106 -0.71 2.23 -4.68
C MET A 106 -1.99 1.40 -4.78
N GLU A 107 -2.12 0.57 -5.81
CA GLU A 107 -3.27 -0.35 -5.92
C GLU A 107 -3.31 -1.36 -4.76
N ALA A 108 -2.15 -1.86 -4.32
CA ALA A 108 -2.08 -2.80 -3.21
C ALA A 108 -2.52 -2.18 -1.88
N VAL A 109 -2.08 -0.96 -1.56
CA VAL A 109 -2.45 -0.26 -0.31
C VAL A 109 -3.91 0.19 -0.31
N LYS A 110 -4.45 0.58 -1.47
CA LYS A 110 -5.89 0.84 -1.63
C LYS A 110 -6.73 -0.39 -1.31
N GLN A 111 -6.24 -1.58 -1.65
CA GLN A 111 -6.94 -2.83 -1.36
C GLN A 111 -6.73 -3.32 0.09
N ASP A 112 -5.54 -3.15 0.65
CA ASP A 112 -5.20 -3.47 2.04
C ASP A 112 -3.98 -2.64 2.47
N GLY A 113 -4.17 -1.64 3.35
CA GLY A 113 -3.08 -0.76 3.81
C GLY A 113 -1.87 -1.53 4.38
N ARG A 114 -2.06 -2.73 4.93
CA ARG A 114 -0.93 -3.56 5.41
C ARG A 114 0.01 -4.01 4.29
N ALA A 115 -0.39 -3.91 3.03
CA ALA A 115 0.47 -4.20 1.88
C ALA A 115 1.71 -3.29 1.81
N LEU A 116 1.68 -2.11 2.46
CA LEU A 116 2.82 -1.20 2.57
C LEU A 116 4.09 -1.90 3.10
N GLN A 117 3.95 -2.91 3.97
CA GLN A 117 5.08 -3.68 4.50
C GLN A 117 5.93 -4.37 3.42
N PHE A 118 5.35 -4.61 2.23
CA PHE A 118 6.00 -5.27 1.11
C PHE A 118 6.54 -4.31 0.05
N ALA A 119 6.26 -3.01 0.17
CA ALA A 119 6.80 -2.00 -0.72
C ALA A 119 8.31 -1.82 -0.50
N SER A 120 8.99 -1.20 -1.47
CA SER A 120 10.36 -0.75 -1.31
C SER A 120 10.49 0.31 -0.21
N GLU A 121 11.68 0.49 0.34
CA GLU A 121 11.95 1.57 1.31
C GLU A 121 11.69 2.96 0.72
N GLU A 122 11.95 3.14 -0.58
CA GLU A 122 11.63 4.37 -1.33
C GLU A 122 10.12 4.68 -1.27
N LEU A 123 9.27 3.69 -1.53
CA LEU A 123 7.81 3.88 -1.52
C LEU A 123 7.19 3.87 -0.13
N LYS A 124 7.87 3.28 0.87
CA LYS A 124 7.53 3.49 2.29
C LYS A 124 7.81 4.92 2.76
N ASN A 125 8.59 5.68 1.99
CA ASN A 125 8.84 7.11 2.20
C ASN A 125 7.98 8.01 1.29
N ASP A 126 7.13 7.44 0.43
CA ASP A 126 6.20 8.21 -0.41
C ASP A 126 4.98 8.60 0.42
N LYS A 127 4.88 9.88 0.76
CA LYS A 127 3.81 10.43 1.60
C LYS A 127 2.41 10.10 1.07
N GLU A 128 2.18 10.11 -0.24
CA GLU A 128 0.84 9.83 -0.79
C GLU A 128 0.45 8.36 -0.56
N ILE A 129 1.38 7.43 -0.80
CA ILE A 129 1.17 6.00 -0.55
C ILE A 129 0.96 5.73 0.94
N VAL A 130 1.80 6.32 1.80
CA VAL A 130 1.68 6.17 3.26
C VAL A 130 0.35 6.71 3.75
N MET A 131 -0.07 7.90 3.29
CA MET A 131 -1.35 8.49 3.65
C MET A 131 -2.53 7.60 3.23
N GLU A 132 -2.53 7.07 2.02
CA GLU A 132 -3.56 6.12 1.57
C GLU A 132 -3.60 4.86 2.44
N SER A 133 -2.42 4.34 2.78
CA SER A 133 -2.25 3.15 3.64
C SER A 133 -2.85 3.36 5.03
N VAL A 134 -2.51 4.45 5.72
CA VAL A 134 -2.99 4.73 7.09
C VAL A 134 -4.47 5.12 7.11
N LYS A 135 -4.99 5.76 6.06
CA LYS A 135 -6.43 6.06 5.91
C LYS A 135 -7.28 4.80 5.86
N ASN A 136 -6.77 3.75 5.21
CA ASN A 136 -7.47 2.48 5.06
C ASN A 136 -7.22 1.55 6.26
N TYR A 137 -5.98 1.51 6.76
CA TYR A 137 -5.58 0.67 7.88
C TYR A 137 -4.58 1.42 8.79
N PRO A 138 -5.02 2.10 9.85
CA PRO A 138 -4.15 2.94 10.69
C PRO A 138 -2.90 2.24 11.21
N ASN A 139 -3.02 0.98 11.65
CA ASN A 139 -1.87 0.20 12.16
C ASN A 139 -0.82 -0.11 11.08
N SER A 140 -1.07 0.19 9.80
CA SER A 140 -0.05 0.13 8.74
C SER A 140 1.01 1.22 8.87
N TYR A 141 0.78 2.23 9.71
CA TYR A 141 1.73 3.26 10.10
C TYR A 141 3.11 2.70 10.47
N GLN A 142 3.15 1.55 11.17
CA GLN A 142 4.38 0.85 11.54
C GLN A 142 5.28 0.47 10.35
N TYR A 143 4.72 0.42 9.14
CA TYR A 143 5.44 0.06 7.91
C TYR A 143 5.96 1.26 7.14
N ALA A 144 5.56 2.48 7.50
CA ALA A 144 6.11 3.70 6.93
C ALA A 144 7.57 3.87 7.37
N SER A 145 8.36 4.60 6.58
CA SER A 145 9.74 4.95 6.95
C SER A 145 9.78 5.75 8.26
N SER A 146 10.93 5.79 8.94
CA SER A 146 11.10 6.63 10.13
C SER A 146 10.86 8.12 9.84
N GLU A 147 11.13 8.59 8.62
CA GLU A 147 10.83 9.97 8.20
C GLU A 147 9.33 10.21 8.12
N MET A 148 8.57 9.29 7.49
CA MET A 148 7.11 9.39 7.39
C MET A 148 6.41 9.17 8.71
N GLN A 149 6.99 8.40 9.62
CA GLN A 149 6.45 8.25 10.97
C GLN A 149 6.57 9.56 11.80
N LYS A 150 7.48 10.47 11.43
CA LYS A 150 7.61 11.80 12.04
C LYS A 150 6.84 12.90 11.29
N ASP A 151 6.28 12.58 10.12
CA ASP A 151 5.55 13.55 9.33
C ASP A 151 4.24 13.93 10.05
N GLU A 152 4.06 15.23 10.28
CA GLU A 152 2.94 15.77 11.06
C GLU A 152 1.59 15.42 10.45
N ASP A 153 1.46 15.43 9.12
CA ASP A 153 0.20 15.10 8.44
C ASP A 153 -0.11 13.61 8.58
N VAL A 154 0.90 12.75 8.48
CA VAL A 154 0.75 11.29 8.66
C VAL A 154 0.34 10.98 10.09
N VAL A 155 1.05 11.52 11.09
CA VAL A 155 0.73 11.32 12.51
C VAL A 155 -0.67 11.83 12.83
N THR A 156 -1.00 13.03 12.37
CA THR A 156 -2.34 13.62 12.54
C THR A 156 -3.43 12.77 11.90
N GLU A 157 -3.23 12.25 10.69
CA GLU A 157 -4.23 11.36 10.06
C GLU A 157 -4.39 10.05 10.83
N VAL A 158 -3.30 9.48 11.36
CA VAL A 158 -3.36 8.27 12.20
C VAL A 158 -4.14 8.55 13.49
N LEU A 159 -3.87 9.67 14.16
CA LEU A 159 -4.57 10.11 15.38
C LEU A 159 -6.08 10.24 15.16
N LYS A 160 -6.49 10.85 14.05
CA LYS A 160 -7.92 10.99 13.70
C LYS A 160 -8.65 9.66 13.58
N ARG A 161 -7.94 8.57 13.25
CA ARG A 161 -8.55 7.25 12.99
C ARG A 161 -8.40 6.27 14.14
N SER A 162 -7.23 6.24 14.77
CA SER A 162 -6.91 5.29 15.84
C SER A 162 -5.66 5.74 16.59
N GLU A 163 -5.83 6.31 17.78
CA GLU A 163 -4.70 6.69 18.63
C GLU A 163 -3.77 5.49 18.94
N ASP A 164 -4.36 4.31 19.17
CA ASP A 164 -3.61 3.07 19.44
C ASP A 164 -2.65 2.67 18.31
N ALA A 165 -2.88 3.14 17.08
CA ALA A 165 -2.06 2.78 15.93
C ALA A 165 -0.64 3.37 16.02
N LEU A 166 -0.47 4.49 16.73
CA LEU A 166 0.84 5.10 16.97
C LEU A 166 1.72 4.27 17.89
N SER A 167 1.14 3.40 18.73
CA SER A 167 1.90 2.49 19.59
C SER A 167 2.74 1.46 18.80
N TYR A 168 2.44 1.28 17.52
CA TYR A 168 3.17 0.38 16.62
C TYR A 168 4.29 1.10 15.84
N GLY A 169 4.45 2.42 15.98
CA GLY A 169 5.53 3.18 15.37
C GLY A 169 6.88 2.97 16.07
N ASP A 170 7.90 3.66 15.57
CA ASP A 170 9.24 3.68 16.14
C ASP A 170 9.19 4.20 17.60
N GLU A 171 9.77 3.46 18.54
CA GLU A 171 9.72 3.86 19.94
C GLU A 171 10.53 5.13 20.22
N ASN A 172 11.49 5.45 19.35
CA ASN A 172 12.34 6.62 19.50
C ASN A 172 11.62 7.93 19.18
N ILE A 173 10.42 7.86 18.59
CA ILE A 173 9.66 9.04 18.16
C ILE A 173 8.51 9.41 19.10
N LYS A 174 8.42 8.72 20.25
CA LYS A 174 7.34 8.93 21.24
C LYS A 174 7.28 10.38 21.71
N GLN A 175 8.41 11.06 21.88
CA GLN A 175 8.42 12.45 22.32
C GLN A 175 7.88 13.39 21.23
N GLU A 176 8.34 13.25 19.98
CA GLU A 176 7.81 14.03 18.86
C GLU A 176 6.31 13.80 18.65
N ILE A 177 5.83 12.56 18.82
CA ILE A 177 4.40 12.23 18.75
C ILE A 177 3.60 12.95 19.84
N GLU A 178 4.08 12.98 21.08
CA GLU A 178 3.35 13.67 22.17
C GLU A 178 3.31 15.19 21.96
N GLU A 179 4.34 15.77 21.35
CA GLU A 179 4.33 17.18 20.92
C GLU A 179 3.27 17.42 19.85
N ILE A 180 3.19 16.58 18.81
CA ILE A 180 2.17 16.66 17.73
C ILE A 180 0.76 16.41 18.28
N LYS A 181 0.59 15.48 19.22
CA LYS A 181 -0.70 15.27 19.89
C LYS A 181 -1.16 16.53 20.60
N GLY A 182 -0.26 17.22 21.29
CA GLY A 182 -0.58 18.46 21.99
C GLY A 182 -1.02 19.60 21.06
N THR A 183 -0.60 19.60 19.79
CA THR A 183 -1.00 20.61 18.80
C THR A 183 -2.29 20.28 18.06
N TYR A 184 -2.75 19.02 18.07
CA TYR A 184 -4.00 18.61 17.38
C TYR A 184 -5.15 18.24 18.32
N ARG A 185 -4.86 17.90 19.59
CA ARG A 185 -5.89 17.61 20.59
C ARG A 185 -6.84 18.80 20.71
N ASP A 186 -8.14 18.55 20.69
CA ASP A 186 -9.22 19.52 20.89
C ASP A 186 -10.11 18.94 22.00
N SER A 187 -9.83 19.33 23.24
CA SER A 187 -10.34 18.69 24.44
C SER A 187 -11.79 19.07 24.76
N ASP A 188 -12.26 20.23 24.28
CA ASP A 188 -13.63 20.65 24.46
C ASP A 188 -14.50 20.49 23.20
N PHE A 189 -13.91 20.23 22.03
CA PHE A 189 -14.57 20.05 20.74
C PHE A 189 -15.27 21.30 20.23
N ASP A 190 -14.63 22.46 20.34
CA ASP A 190 -15.09 23.71 19.74
C ASP A 190 -14.49 23.97 18.34
N GLY A 191 -13.43 23.24 17.97
CA GLY A 191 -12.76 23.34 16.67
C GLY A 191 -11.42 24.07 16.69
N LEU A 192 -10.95 24.54 17.85
CA LEU A 192 -9.56 24.92 18.10
C LEU A 192 -8.83 23.78 18.79
N SER A 193 -7.53 23.63 18.53
CA SER A 193 -6.74 22.68 19.32
C SER A 193 -6.34 23.27 20.68
N ASP A 194 -6.17 22.41 21.69
CA ASP A 194 -5.59 22.72 22.99
C ASP A 194 -4.30 23.53 22.86
N GLY A 195 -3.51 23.22 21.84
CA GLY A 195 -2.28 23.93 21.50
C GLY A 195 -2.54 25.34 20.96
N GLU A 196 -3.47 25.49 20.01
CA GLU A 196 -3.91 26.80 19.51
C GLU A 196 -4.44 27.67 20.66
N GLU A 197 -5.34 27.12 21.46
CA GLU A 197 -5.96 27.81 22.58
C GLU A 197 -4.94 28.27 23.61
N LYS A 198 -4.08 27.36 24.08
CA LYS A 198 -3.10 27.70 25.13
C LYS A 198 -1.98 28.62 24.66
N PHE A 199 -1.44 28.39 23.46
CA PHE A 199 -0.21 29.04 23.03
C PHE A 199 -0.43 30.22 22.09
N ILE A 200 -1.57 30.29 21.39
CA ILE A 200 -1.87 31.35 20.42
C ILE A 200 -2.93 32.29 20.98
N TYR A 201 -4.06 31.75 21.42
CA TYR A 201 -5.23 32.56 21.77
C TYR A 201 -5.36 32.86 23.26
N GLY A 202 -4.64 32.14 24.12
CA GLY A 202 -4.71 32.24 25.58
C GLY A 202 -6.07 31.85 26.18
N THR A 203 -6.86 31.05 25.46
CA THR A 203 -8.16 30.52 25.91
C THR A 203 -7.97 29.24 26.73
N ASN A 204 -9.06 28.70 27.28
CA ASN A 204 -9.05 27.51 28.12
C ASN A 204 -9.40 26.25 27.31
N PRO A 205 -8.45 25.32 27.10
CA PRO A 205 -8.65 24.11 26.29
C PRO A 205 -9.77 23.15 26.70
N TYR A 206 -10.36 23.37 27.86
CA TYR A 206 -11.38 22.51 28.43
C TYR A 206 -12.74 23.23 28.50
N SER A 207 -12.89 24.38 27.82
CA SER A 207 -14.07 25.23 27.89
C SER A 207 -14.33 25.90 26.56
N LYS A 208 -15.36 25.40 25.84
CA LYS A 208 -15.75 25.92 24.52
C LYS A 208 -15.91 27.42 24.47
N ASP A 209 -16.28 28.03 25.60
CA ASP A 209 -16.54 29.45 25.78
C ASP A 209 -15.73 29.88 27.01
N THR A 210 -14.59 30.55 26.79
CA THR A 210 -13.63 30.86 27.85
C THR A 210 -14.14 31.94 28.80
N ASP A 211 -14.86 32.95 28.30
CA ASP A 211 -15.35 34.08 29.10
C ASP A 211 -16.84 33.97 29.52
N LEU A 212 -17.47 32.87 29.10
CA LEU A 212 -18.83 32.47 29.40
C LEU A 212 -19.87 33.47 28.91
N ASP A 213 -19.64 34.13 27.77
CA ASP A 213 -20.56 35.10 27.16
C ASP A 213 -21.61 34.48 26.21
N GLY A 214 -21.47 33.19 25.90
CA GLY A 214 -22.40 32.41 25.11
C GLY A 214 -21.97 32.16 23.66
N LYS A 215 -20.78 32.60 23.25
CA LYS A 215 -20.14 32.25 21.98
C LYS A 215 -18.94 31.33 22.22
N THR A 216 -18.65 30.43 21.29
CA THR A 216 -17.44 29.61 21.45
C THR A 216 -16.19 30.38 21.05
N ASP A 217 -15.05 30.00 21.62
CA ASP A 217 -13.75 30.61 21.33
C ASP A 217 -13.44 30.51 19.82
N TYR A 218 -13.74 29.36 19.19
CA TYR A 218 -13.68 29.19 17.74
C TYR A 218 -14.53 30.20 16.98
N GLU A 219 -15.81 30.38 17.37
CA GLU A 219 -16.71 31.31 16.68
C GLU A 219 -16.19 32.74 16.80
N GLU A 220 -15.72 33.13 17.98
CA GLU A 220 -15.14 34.45 18.19
C GLU A 220 -13.88 34.67 17.36
N ILE A 221 -12.97 33.70 17.31
CA ILE A 221 -11.70 33.83 16.61
C ILE A 221 -11.84 33.72 15.09
N LYS A 222 -12.56 32.70 14.60
CA LYS A 222 -12.57 32.32 13.17
C LYS A 222 -13.73 32.94 12.40
N ILE A 223 -14.81 33.32 13.07
CA ILE A 223 -16.04 33.83 12.43
C ILE A 223 -16.25 35.30 12.74
N ASN A 224 -16.30 35.67 14.02
CA ASN A 224 -16.69 37.01 14.47
C ASN A 224 -15.49 37.97 14.58
N TYR A 225 -14.27 37.43 14.65
CA TYR A 225 -13.03 38.17 14.91
C TYR A 225 -13.09 39.03 16.19
N THR A 226 -13.70 38.49 17.26
CA THR A 226 -13.80 39.09 18.60
C THR A 226 -12.79 38.46 19.58
N ASN A 227 -12.67 39.01 20.79
CA ASN A 227 -11.73 38.52 21.80
C ASN A 227 -12.43 37.52 22.73
N PRO A 228 -12.05 36.22 22.71
CA PRO A 228 -12.69 35.16 23.49
C PRO A 228 -12.42 35.18 24.99
N GLN A 229 -11.62 36.14 25.46
CA GLN A 229 -11.30 36.31 26.88
C GLN A 229 -12.07 37.47 27.52
N ILE A 230 -12.91 38.19 26.76
CA ILE A 230 -13.57 39.40 27.21
C ILE A 230 -15.05 39.32 26.92
N LYS A 231 -15.80 39.10 28.00
CA LYS A 231 -17.27 39.00 27.98
C LYS A 231 -17.90 40.18 27.24
N ASN A 232 -18.32 39.97 25.99
CA ASN A 232 -18.91 41.03 25.19
C ASN A 232 -20.43 41.01 25.38
N LYS A 233 -20.87 41.58 26.51
CA LYS A 233 -22.30 41.69 26.84
C LYS A 233 -23.14 42.51 25.85
N ASP A 234 -22.51 43.22 24.91
CA ASP A 234 -23.14 44.35 24.23
C ASP A 234 -23.02 44.29 22.69
N ILE A 235 -23.48 43.21 22.07
CA ILE A 235 -23.98 43.29 20.69
C ILE A 235 -25.44 42.85 20.66
N GLU A 236 -26.28 43.59 21.39
CA GLU A 236 -27.68 43.72 20.98
C GLU A 236 -27.66 44.45 19.63
N VAL A 237 -27.77 43.68 18.55
CA VAL A 237 -28.10 44.26 17.25
C VAL A 237 -29.50 44.86 17.41
N GLU A 238 -29.58 46.18 17.59
CA GLU A 238 -30.82 46.91 17.47
C GLU A 238 -31.45 46.54 16.11
N ARG A 239 -32.66 45.97 16.19
CA ARG A 239 -33.43 45.44 15.07
C ARG A 239 -33.96 46.52 14.14
#